data_AF-A0A9E3C4L3-F1
#
_entry.id   AF-A0A9E3C4L3-F1
#
_cell.length_a   1.000
_cell.length_b   1.000
_cell.length_c   1.000
_cell.angle_alpha   90.00
_cell.angle_beta   90.00
_cell.angle_gamma   90.00
#
_symmetry.space_group_name_H-M   'P 1'
#
loop_
_entity.id
_entity.type
_entity.pdbx_description
1 polymer ?
#
loop_
_entity_poly.entity_id
_entity_poly.type
_entity_poly.pdbx_seq_one_letter_code
_entity_poly.pdbx_strand_id
1 'polypeptide(L)'
;MSVIIHRATIGLDIGNFSDADFRFEERLGLAAAHGYGMGAYHVGTRTGTGTQQADDFLKVVKAACDRLSSANRRILLAVDWEPTSSDPDNYMSAVELGNFIRRVIARTGKPILIYSYENFLRDRQGDIAERPGLWQLLGSQPLWVASLRAEGAGLLRDGSGPRLDGLPWRSFVLWQYTDGERTATELLPVSRIDGQPVDRNAFNGSRSALDAFMRAHVWDCVYRIR
;
A
#
# COMPACT_ATOMS: atom_id res chain seq x y z
N MET A 1 18.30 -4.17 -2.66
CA MET A 1 17.97 -2.97 -1.85
C MET A 1 17.07 -3.37 -0.66
N SER A 2 16.75 -2.45 0.25
CA SER A 2 15.64 -2.58 1.22
C SER A 2 14.68 -1.39 1.00
N VAL A 3 13.38 -1.55 1.25
CA VAL A 3 12.36 -0.53 0.93
C VAL A 3 11.65 -0.03 2.19
N ILE A 4 11.44 1.29 2.28
CA ILE A 4 10.60 1.94 3.29
C ILE A 4 9.38 2.51 2.55
N ILE A 5 8.18 2.09 2.96
CA ILE A 5 6.91 2.65 2.47
C ILE A 5 6.33 3.46 3.64
N HIS A 6 6.03 4.74 3.43
CA HIS A 6 5.55 5.64 4.48
C HIS A 6 4.19 6.25 4.12
N ARG A 7 3.36 6.55 5.11
CA ARG A 7 2.07 7.20 4.88
C ARG A 7 2.30 8.60 4.34
N ALA A 8 1.61 8.97 3.28
CA ALA A 8 1.63 10.33 2.74
C ALA A 8 0.36 11.10 3.12
N THR A 9 -0.80 10.44 3.09
CA THR A 9 -2.14 11.07 3.19
C THR A 9 -3.18 10.06 3.70
N ILE A 10 -4.27 10.55 4.29
CA ILE A 10 -5.46 9.76 4.65
C ILE A 10 -6.73 10.51 4.25
N GLY A 11 -7.51 9.97 3.30
CA GLY A 11 -8.86 10.51 3.02
C GLY A 11 -8.97 12.03 2.78
N LEU A 12 -10.06 12.59 3.30
CA LEU A 12 -10.38 14.01 3.52
C LEU A 12 -11.13 14.17 4.86
N ASP A 13 -10.76 13.37 5.87
CA ASP A 13 -11.51 13.13 7.11
C ASP A 13 -11.50 14.33 8.08
N ILE A 14 -10.50 15.23 8.01
CA ILE A 14 -10.45 16.45 8.86
C ILE A 14 -10.77 17.75 8.10
N GLY A 15 -11.26 17.67 6.85
CA GLY A 15 -11.78 18.81 6.09
C GLY A 15 -10.75 19.88 5.69
N ASN A 16 -9.45 19.61 5.86
CA ASN A 16 -8.37 20.48 5.41
C ASN A 16 -7.82 20.01 4.06
N PHE A 17 -7.06 20.87 3.38
CA PHE A 17 -6.28 20.40 2.24
C PHE A 17 -5.21 19.41 2.71
N SER A 18 -5.17 18.27 2.02
CA SER A 18 -4.13 17.22 1.99
C SER A 18 -4.16 16.08 3.02
N ASP A 19 -4.77 16.25 4.21
CA ASP A 19 -4.74 15.27 5.32
C ASP A 19 -3.40 14.52 5.43
N ALA A 20 -2.33 15.31 5.26
CA ALA A 20 -1.01 14.79 4.96
C ALA A 20 -0.27 14.42 6.24
N ASP A 21 0.50 13.33 6.16
CA ASP A 21 1.41 13.00 7.25
C ASP A 21 2.55 14.02 7.29
N PHE A 22 2.57 14.84 8.34
CA PHE A 22 3.56 15.91 8.51
C PHE A 22 5.01 15.39 8.59
N ARG A 23 5.21 14.07 8.81
CA ARG A 23 6.53 13.43 8.80
C ARG A 23 6.92 12.88 7.43
N PHE A 24 6.00 12.77 6.48
CA PHE A 24 6.24 12.10 5.20
C PHE A 24 7.45 12.66 4.44
N GLU A 25 7.55 13.98 4.32
CA GLU A 25 8.66 14.61 3.59
C GLU A 25 10.02 14.36 4.27
N GLU A 26 10.10 14.56 5.59
CA GLU A 26 11.29 14.31 6.40
C GLU A 26 11.75 12.86 6.25
N ARG A 27 10.82 11.91 6.45
CA ARG A 27 11.10 10.47 6.41
C ARG A 27 11.49 10.00 5.02
N LEU A 28 10.92 10.60 3.97
CA LEU A 28 11.31 10.35 2.59
C LEU A 28 12.73 10.84 2.30
N GLY A 29 13.09 12.04 2.77
CA GLY A 29 14.44 12.60 2.65
C GLY A 29 15.49 11.74 3.36
N LEU A 30 15.21 11.30 4.59
CA LEU A 30 16.07 10.39 5.35
C LEU A 30 16.22 9.03 4.66
N ALA A 31 15.13 8.44 4.15
CA ALA A 31 15.18 7.18 3.42
C ALA A 31 16.07 7.29 2.16
N ALA A 32 15.95 8.38 1.41
CA ALA A 32 16.80 8.67 0.25
C ALA A 32 18.28 8.83 0.64
N ALA A 33 18.58 9.57 1.71
CA ALA A 33 19.95 9.83 2.17
C ALA A 33 20.68 8.55 2.61
N HIS A 34 19.95 7.57 3.15
CA HIS A 34 20.49 6.26 3.54
C HIS A 34 20.42 5.19 2.43
N GLY A 35 20.02 5.54 1.21
CA GLY A 35 20.01 4.63 0.06
C GLY A 35 18.91 3.55 0.09
N TYR A 36 17.83 3.77 0.84
CA TYR A 36 16.65 2.91 0.81
C TYR A 36 15.84 3.13 -0.47
N GLY A 37 15.18 2.07 -0.94
CA GLY A 37 14.07 2.22 -1.87
C GLY A 37 12.90 2.89 -1.15
N MET A 38 12.21 3.79 -1.84
CA MET A 38 11.15 4.60 -1.24
C MET A 38 9.77 4.22 -1.78
N GLY A 39 8.79 4.25 -0.90
CA GLY A 39 7.38 4.16 -1.24
C GLY A 39 6.53 5.13 -0.42
N ALA A 40 5.36 5.43 -0.95
CA ALA A 40 4.36 6.28 -0.34
C ALA A 40 3.00 5.59 -0.41
N TYR A 41 2.21 5.63 0.66
CA TYR A 41 0.86 5.10 0.68
C TYR A 41 -0.21 6.11 1.09
N HIS A 42 -1.42 5.92 0.58
CA HIS A 42 -2.62 6.67 0.92
C HIS A 42 -3.63 5.76 1.62
N VAL A 43 -4.13 6.15 2.80
CA VAL A 43 -5.24 5.45 3.48
C VAL A 43 -6.55 5.89 2.83
N GLY A 44 -7.21 4.98 2.12
CA GLY A 44 -8.43 5.27 1.39
C GLY A 44 -9.67 5.23 2.27
N THR A 45 -10.34 6.37 2.43
CA THR A 45 -11.49 6.53 3.34
C THR A 45 -12.81 6.73 2.59
N ARG A 46 -13.92 6.84 3.32
CA ARG A 46 -15.25 7.14 2.72
C ARG A 46 -15.47 8.62 2.35
N THR A 47 -14.47 9.50 2.54
CA THR A 47 -14.63 10.94 2.31
C THR A 47 -14.11 11.39 0.94
N GLY A 48 -15.00 11.99 0.14
CA GLY A 48 -14.70 12.37 -1.25
C GLY A 48 -14.72 11.19 -2.23
N THR A 49 -14.25 11.43 -3.46
CA THR A 49 -14.15 10.40 -4.51
C THR A 49 -12.74 9.83 -4.58
N GLY A 50 -12.59 8.59 -5.05
CA GLY A 50 -11.28 7.98 -5.27
C GLY A 50 -10.42 8.73 -6.29
N THR A 51 -11.05 9.40 -7.27
CA THR A 51 -10.34 10.31 -8.19
C THR A 51 -9.73 11.50 -7.46
N GLN A 52 -10.46 12.09 -6.50
CA GLN A 52 -9.97 13.24 -5.74
C GLN A 52 -8.90 12.82 -4.72
N GLN A 53 -9.16 11.77 -3.93
CA GLN A 53 -8.19 11.17 -3.01
C GLN A 53 -6.87 10.81 -3.75
N ALA A 54 -6.94 10.29 -4.99
CA ALA A 54 -5.76 10.01 -5.82
C ALA A 54 -5.00 11.26 -6.26
N ASP A 55 -5.70 12.33 -6.66
CA ASP A 55 -5.05 13.57 -7.08
C ASP A 55 -4.37 14.30 -5.91
N ASP A 56 -4.98 14.30 -4.73
CA ASP A 56 -4.41 14.89 -3.52
C ASP A 56 -3.21 14.07 -2.99
N PHE A 57 -3.32 12.73 -2.97
CA PHE A 57 -2.19 11.83 -2.69
C PHE A 57 -0.99 12.11 -3.61
N LEU A 58 -1.21 12.12 -4.93
CA LEU A 58 -0.14 12.36 -5.90
C LEU A 58 0.46 13.77 -5.79
N LYS A 59 -0.34 14.78 -5.42
CA LYS A 59 0.12 16.15 -5.17
C LYS A 59 1.09 16.20 -3.98
N VAL A 60 0.77 15.54 -2.87
CA VAL A 60 1.65 15.45 -1.68
C VAL A 60 2.92 14.66 -2.00
N VAL A 61 2.79 13.48 -2.63
CA VAL A 61 3.95 12.65 -3.01
C VAL A 61 4.87 13.38 -3.97
N LYS A 62 4.32 14.08 -4.97
CA LYS A 62 5.13 14.87 -5.90
C LYS A 62 5.86 16.01 -5.20
N ALA A 63 5.18 16.77 -4.33
CA ALA A 63 5.79 17.91 -3.64
C ALA A 63 7.00 17.49 -2.78
N ALA A 64 6.91 16.37 -2.06
CA ALA A 64 8.04 15.81 -1.32
C ALA A 64 9.14 15.27 -2.26
N CYS A 65 8.75 14.53 -3.29
CA CYS A 65 9.69 13.93 -4.24
C CYS A 65 10.48 14.98 -5.05
N ASP A 66 9.88 16.12 -5.39
CA ASP A 66 10.57 17.19 -6.11
C ASP A 66 11.68 17.85 -5.25
N ARG A 67 11.67 17.71 -3.93
CA ARG A 67 12.77 18.13 -3.05
C ARG A 67 13.95 17.14 -3.04
N LEU A 68 13.76 15.91 -3.51
CA LEU A 68 14.84 14.94 -3.69
C LEU A 68 15.71 15.29 -4.90
N SER A 69 16.98 14.89 -4.83
CA SER A 69 17.89 14.92 -5.98
C SER A 69 17.32 14.10 -7.13
N SER A 70 17.59 14.51 -8.38
CA SER A 70 17.03 13.86 -9.58
C SER A 70 17.31 12.37 -9.68
N ALA A 71 18.48 11.91 -9.19
CA ALA A 71 18.84 10.49 -9.10
C ALA A 71 17.91 9.67 -8.18
N ASN A 72 17.34 10.31 -7.16
CA ASN A 72 16.53 9.69 -6.11
C ASN A 72 15.01 9.84 -6.31
N ARG A 73 14.54 10.53 -7.37
CA ARG A 73 13.10 10.70 -7.66
C ARG A 73 12.47 9.41 -8.18
N ARG A 74 12.23 8.45 -7.28
CA ARG A 74 11.71 7.10 -7.57
C ARG A 74 10.87 6.59 -6.42
N ILE A 75 9.55 6.72 -6.53
CA ILE A 75 8.59 6.40 -5.46
C ILE A 75 7.69 5.23 -5.88
N LEU A 76 7.66 4.16 -5.09
CA LEU A 76 6.63 3.12 -5.18
C LEU A 76 5.32 3.66 -4.62
N LEU A 77 4.27 3.72 -5.43
CA LEU A 77 2.97 4.21 -5.01
C LEU A 77 2.12 3.06 -4.46
N ALA A 78 1.41 3.32 -3.37
CA ALA A 78 0.49 2.37 -2.76
C ALA A 78 -0.84 3.02 -2.34
N VAL A 79 -1.91 2.24 -2.30
CA VAL A 79 -3.18 2.57 -1.66
C VAL A 79 -3.46 1.51 -0.60
N ASP A 80 -3.79 1.98 0.59
CA ASP A 80 -4.23 1.19 1.73
C ASP A 80 -5.76 1.16 1.71
N TRP A 81 -6.31 -0.04 1.54
CA TRP A 81 -7.72 -0.34 1.36
C TRP A 81 -8.20 -1.31 2.44
N GLU A 82 -8.38 -0.78 3.64
CA GLU A 82 -9.02 -1.45 4.76
C GLU A 82 -9.75 -0.43 5.66
N PRO A 83 -10.62 -0.88 6.58
CA PRO A 83 -11.28 0.02 7.52
C PRO A 83 -10.30 0.69 8.47
N THR A 84 -10.41 2.01 8.64
CA THR A 84 -9.62 2.71 9.68
C THR A 84 -9.98 2.19 11.07
N SER A 85 -9.01 2.08 11.96
CA SER A 85 -9.17 1.45 13.29
C SER A 85 -10.23 2.10 14.21
N SER A 86 -10.68 3.32 13.90
CA SER A 86 -11.71 4.06 14.63
C SER A 86 -13.13 3.89 14.09
N ASP A 87 -13.30 3.41 12.86
CA ASP A 87 -14.60 3.27 12.21
C ASP A 87 -14.55 2.13 11.17
N PRO A 88 -15.26 1.00 11.41
CA PRO A 88 -15.24 -0.17 10.52
C PRO A 88 -15.89 0.08 9.16
N ASP A 89 -16.65 1.17 9.00
CA ASP A 89 -17.27 1.59 7.74
C ASP A 89 -16.50 2.74 7.06
N ASN A 90 -15.43 3.25 7.68
CA ASN A 90 -14.56 4.25 7.08
C ASN A 90 -13.45 3.60 6.24
N TYR A 91 -13.81 3.24 5.02
CA TYR A 91 -12.89 2.83 3.96
C TYR A 91 -13.45 3.26 2.59
N MET A 92 -12.57 3.34 1.60
CA MET A 92 -12.95 3.65 0.23
C MET A 92 -13.82 2.51 -0.36
N SER A 93 -14.99 2.82 -0.92
CA SER A 93 -15.82 1.78 -1.54
C SER A 93 -15.09 1.08 -2.71
N ALA A 94 -15.46 -0.16 -3.03
CA ALA A 94 -14.86 -0.91 -4.13
C ALA A 94 -14.93 -0.17 -5.50
N VAL A 95 -15.98 0.64 -5.71
CA VAL A 95 -16.11 1.52 -6.89
C VAL A 95 -15.08 2.64 -6.85
N GLU A 96 -14.95 3.33 -5.72
CA GLU A 96 -14.01 4.45 -5.58
C GLU A 96 -12.55 3.99 -5.60
N LEU A 97 -12.23 2.79 -5.08
CA LEU A 97 -10.91 2.18 -5.26
C LEU A 97 -10.59 2.00 -6.74
N GLY A 98 -11.55 1.51 -7.52
CA GLY A 98 -11.41 1.42 -8.98
C GLY A 98 -11.19 2.78 -9.65
N ASN A 99 -11.79 3.85 -9.13
CA ASN A 99 -11.56 5.22 -9.62
C ASN A 99 -10.16 5.72 -9.24
N PHE A 100 -9.73 5.50 -8.00
CA PHE A 100 -8.40 5.85 -7.49
C PHE A 100 -7.29 5.20 -8.32
N ILE A 101 -7.35 3.87 -8.52
CA ILE A 101 -6.38 3.10 -9.30
C ILE A 101 -6.29 3.65 -10.73
N ARG A 102 -7.45 3.83 -11.40
CA ARG A 102 -7.49 4.36 -12.77
C ARG A 102 -6.90 5.77 -12.84
N ARG A 103 -7.17 6.63 -11.85
CA ARG A 103 -6.62 7.99 -11.78
C ARG A 103 -5.10 7.97 -11.60
N VAL A 104 -4.56 7.14 -10.70
CA VAL A 104 -3.11 7.00 -10.51
C VAL A 104 -2.43 6.49 -11.78
N ILE A 105 -2.97 5.44 -12.42
CA ILE A 105 -2.43 4.93 -13.70
C ILE A 105 -2.46 6.00 -14.79
N ALA A 106 -3.55 6.76 -14.92
CA ALA A 106 -3.66 7.84 -15.90
C ALA A 106 -2.63 8.95 -15.66
N ARG A 107 -2.44 9.37 -14.40
CA ARG A 107 -1.54 10.46 -14.02
C ARG A 107 -0.06 10.09 -14.02
N THR A 108 0.29 8.82 -13.82
CA THR A 108 1.70 8.39 -13.61
C THR A 108 2.22 7.39 -14.66
N GLY A 109 1.31 6.71 -15.36
CA GLY A 109 1.65 5.58 -16.21
C GLY A 109 2.13 4.33 -15.46
N LYS A 110 1.95 4.28 -14.13
CA LYS A 110 2.41 3.19 -13.27
C LYS A 110 1.23 2.47 -12.60
N PRO A 111 1.30 1.13 -12.45
CA PRO A 111 0.41 0.42 -11.54
C PRO A 111 0.67 0.87 -10.10
N ILE A 112 -0.33 0.70 -9.24
CA ILE A 112 -0.27 1.01 -7.82
C ILE A 112 -0.28 -0.27 -6.98
N LEU A 113 0.52 -0.30 -5.91
CA LEU A 113 0.48 -1.37 -4.93
C LEU A 113 -0.81 -1.26 -4.08
N ILE A 114 -1.59 -2.32 -3.99
CA ILE A 114 -2.79 -2.33 -3.14
C ILE A 114 -2.43 -3.04 -1.85
N TYR A 115 -2.59 -2.36 -0.71
CA TYR A 115 -2.48 -2.92 0.63
C TYR A 115 -3.87 -3.19 1.22
N SER A 116 -4.02 -4.32 1.92
CA SER A 116 -5.22 -4.68 2.68
C SER A 116 -4.95 -5.93 3.55
N TYR A 117 -5.70 -6.14 4.63
CA TYR A 117 -5.67 -7.41 5.37
C TYR A 117 -6.55 -8.53 4.76
N GLU A 118 -6.08 -9.78 4.90
CA GLU A 118 -6.64 -10.98 4.26
C GLU A 118 -8.16 -11.15 4.50
N ASN A 119 -8.62 -10.98 5.74
CA ASN A 119 -10.04 -11.14 6.07
C ASN A 119 -10.93 -10.10 5.38
N PHE A 120 -10.51 -8.82 5.29
CA PHE A 120 -11.29 -7.80 4.60
C PHE A 120 -11.43 -8.11 3.11
N LEU A 121 -10.33 -8.50 2.45
CA LEU A 121 -10.39 -8.91 1.05
C LEU A 121 -11.36 -10.08 0.83
N ARG A 122 -11.41 -11.04 1.75
CA ARG A 122 -12.39 -12.15 1.73
C ARG A 122 -13.82 -11.65 1.93
N ASP A 123 -14.05 -10.77 2.89
CA ASP A 123 -15.37 -10.19 3.18
C ASP A 123 -15.88 -9.24 2.07
N ARG A 124 -14.99 -8.79 1.17
CA ARG A 124 -15.31 -8.00 -0.04
C ARG A 124 -15.34 -8.82 -1.34
N GLN A 125 -15.25 -10.15 -1.30
CA GLN A 125 -15.25 -10.99 -2.52
C GLN A 125 -16.48 -10.76 -3.42
N GLY A 126 -17.68 -10.68 -2.83
CA GLY A 126 -18.92 -10.35 -3.56
C GLY A 126 -18.85 -8.96 -4.21
N ASP A 127 -18.53 -7.93 -3.41
CA ASP A 127 -18.37 -6.55 -3.89
C ASP A 127 -17.34 -6.41 -5.02
N ILE A 128 -16.30 -7.24 -5.04
CA ILE A 128 -15.30 -7.24 -6.12
C ILE A 128 -15.83 -7.94 -7.38
N ALA A 129 -16.50 -9.09 -7.22
CA ALA A 129 -17.01 -9.90 -8.32
C ALA A 129 -18.20 -9.27 -9.05
N GLU A 130 -19.08 -8.58 -8.33
CA GLU A 130 -20.29 -7.95 -8.88
C GLU A 130 -20.01 -6.67 -9.67
N ARG A 131 -18.82 -6.07 -9.55
CA ARG A 131 -18.48 -4.78 -10.17
C ARG A 131 -17.77 -4.98 -11.52
N PRO A 132 -18.39 -4.59 -12.66
CA PRO A 132 -17.84 -4.84 -13.99
C PRO A 132 -16.41 -4.30 -14.16
N GLY A 133 -15.50 -5.19 -14.54
CA GLY A 133 -14.08 -4.86 -14.79
C GLY A 133 -13.24 -4.62 -13.53
N LEU A 134 -13.81 -4.63 -12.33
CA LEU A 134 -13.05 -4.39 -11.10
C LEU A 134 -12.11 -5.56 -10.78
N TRP A 135 -12.59 -6.80 -10.94
CA TRP A 135 -11.76 -8.01 -10.79
C TRP A 135 -10.50 -7.93 -11.67
N GLN A 136 -10.64 -7.63 -12.96
CA GLN A 136 -9.50 -7.52 -13.88
C GLN A 136 -8.59 -6.33 -13.55
N LEU A 137 -9.16 -5.21 -13.10
CA LEU A 137 -8.38 -4.06 -12.67
C LEU A 137 -7.53 -4.40 -11.44
N LEU A 138 -8.13 -4.94 -10.38
CA LEU A 138 -7.43 -5.32 -9.15
C LEU A 138 -6.35 -6.38 -9.42
N GLY A 139 -6.68 -7.46 -10.13
CA GLY A 139 -5.73 -8.53 -10.46
C GLY A 139 -4.56 -8.11 -11.37
N SER A 140 -4.63 -6.93 -12.00
CA SER A 140 -3.52 -6.34 -12.76
C SER A 140 -2.58 -5.46 -11.91
N GLN A 141 -2.95 -5.17 -10.65
CA GLN A 141 -2.15 -4.42 -9.70
C GLN A 141 -1.36 -5.37 -8.78
N PRO A 142 -0.14 -5.02 -8.35
CA PRO A 142 0.57 -5.79 -7.33
C PRO A 142 -0.14 -5.71 -5.97
N LEU A 143 -0.20 -6.84 -5.25
CA LEU A 143 -0.79 -6.94 -3.92
C LEU A 143 0.29 -6.90 -2.82
N TRP A 144 0.09 -6.01 -1.86
CA TRP A 144 0.65 -6.05 -0.52
C TRP A 144 -0.46 -6.56 0.41
N VAL A 145 -0.23 -7.60 1.20
CA VAL A 145 -1.28 -8.19 2.04
C VAL A 145 -0.82 -8.29 3.49
N ALA A 146 -1.67 -7.88 4.42
CA ALA A 146 -1.51 -8.16 5.83
C ALA A 146 -2.19 -9.49 6.19
N SER A 147 -1.44 -10.39 6.84
CA SER A 147 -1.98 -11.61 7.42
C SER A 147 -1.18 -11.93 8.67
N LEU A 148 -1.79 -11.68 9.83
CA LEU A 148 -1.23 -11.81 11.18
C LEU A 148 -1.95 -12.95 11.91
N ARG A 149 -1.29 -13.64 12.85
CA ARG A 149 -1.98 -14.64 13.70
C ARG A 149 -2.98 -13.92 14.61
N ALA A 150 -4.22 -14.41 14.61
CA ALA A 150 -5.09 -14.27 15.77
C ALA A 150 -4.68 -15.31 16.83
N GLU A 151 -4.69 -14.95 18.11
CA GLU A 151 -4.53 -15.92 19.19
C GLU A 151 -5.62 -17.00 19.09
N GLY A 152 -5.24 -18.27 19.29
CA GLY A 152 -6.16 -19.41 19.19
C GLY A 152 -6.47 -19.90 17.76
N ALA A 153 -6.08 -19.17 16.71
CA ALA A 153 -6.19 -19.69 15.34
C ALA A 153 -5.13 -20.79 15.11
N GLY A 154 -5.59 -22.03 14.94
CA GLY A 154 -4.73 -23.17 14.63
C GLY A 154 -3.91 -22.97 13.35
N LEU A 155 -2.78 -23.69 13.25
CA LEU A 155 -1.85 -23.65 12.12
C LEU A 155 -2.56 -23.58 10.76
N LEU A 156 -2.10 -22.66 9.89
CA LEU A 156 -2.45 -22.68 8.47
C LEU A 156 -2.07 -24.06 7.91
N ARG A 157 -3.05 -24.87 7.51
CA ARG A 157 -2.91 -26.34 7.37
C ARG A 157 -2.23 -26.80 6.07
N ASP A 158 -1.24 -26.05 5.57
CA ASP A 158 -0.29 -26.49 4.54
C ASP A 158 1.04 -25.69 4.45
N GLY A 159 1.13 -24.36 4.43
CA GLY A 159 0.11 -23.31 4.35
C GLY A 159 0.55 -21.92 4.83
N SER A 160 1.84 -21.70 5.11
CA SER A 160 2.39 -20.63 5.97
C SER A 160 2.37 -19.17 5.45
N GLY A 161 1.42 -18.80 4.60
CA GLY A 161 1.31 -17.43 4.07
C GLY A 161 -0.13 -16.99 3.79
N PRO A 162 -0.32 -15.74 3.32
CA PRO A 162 -1.61 -15.17 2.99
C PRO A 162 -2.42 -16.01 2.00
N ARG A 163 -3.70 -16.27 2.31
CA ARG A 163 -4.61 -17.05 1.45
C ARG A 163 -5.34 -16.14 0.46
N LEU A 164 -5.23 -16.45 -0.84
CA LEU A 164 -5.78 -15.60 -1.92
C LEU A 164 -6.91 -16.27 -2.73
N ASP A 165 -7.38 -17.44 -2.33
CA ASP A 165 -8.45 -18.14 -3.06
C ASP A 165 -9.75 -17.33 -3.08
N GLY A 166 -10.34 -17.21 -4.28
CA GLY A 166 -11.51 -16.36 -4.53
C GLY A 166 -11.20 -14.87 -4.65
N LEU A 167 -9.93 -14.44 -4.64
CA LEU A 167 -9.52 -13.06 -4.89
C LEU A 167 -8.99 -12.86 -6.33
N PRO A 168 -8.95 -11.60 -6.83
CA PRO A 168 -8.37 -11.27 -8.14
C PRO A 168 -6.88 -11.62 -8.32
N TRP A 169 -6.12 -11.71 -7.23
CA TRP A 169 -4.67 -11.89 -7.25
C TRP A 169 -4.28 -13.36 -7.16
N ARG A 170 -3.40 -13.79 -8.06
CA ARG A 170 -2.78 -15.14 -8.02
C ARG A 170 -1.60 -15.24 -7.04
N SER A 171 -1.06 -14.11 -6.60
CA SER A 171 0.06 -14.01 -5.66
C SER A 171 0.17 -12.60 -5.11
N PHE A 172 0.87 -12.45 -3.99
CA PHE A 172 1.26 -11.15 -3.43
C PHE A 172 2.73 -10.85 -3.74
N VAL A 173 3.11 -9.57 -3.78
CA VAL A 173 4.51 -9.12 -3.89
C VAL A 173 5.11 -8.72 -2.54
N LEU A 174 4.27 -8.26 -1.61
CA LEU A 174 4.65 -7.92 -0.24
C LEU A 174 3.68 -8.55 0.76
N TRP A 175 4.21 -9.00 1.90
CA TRP A 175 3.43 -9.53 3.01
C TRP A 175 3.81 -8.79 4.29
N GLN A 176 2.86 -8.06 4.88
CA GLN A 176 2.98 -7.55 6.24
C GLN A 176 2.72 -8.73 7.20
N TYR A 177 3.79 -9.19 7.84
CA TYR A 177 3.78 -10.39 8.69
C TYR A 177 3.75 -10.05 10.18
N THR A 178 3.89 -8.77 10.54
CA THR A 178 3.86 -8.27 11.92
C THR A 178 3.51 -6.79 11.91
N ASP A 179 2.80 -6.34 12.94
CA ASP A 179 2.53 -4.94 13.32
C ASP A 179 3.53 -4.43 14.39
N GLY A 180 4.56 -5.22 14.70
CA GLY A 180 5.53 -4.97 15.78
C GLY A 180 5.11 -5.49 17.16
N GLU A 181 3.89 -6.02 17.32
CA GLU A 181 3.40 -6.63 18.57
C GLU A 181 3.04 -8.10 18.36
N ARG A 182 2.28 -8.40 17.31
CA ARG A 182 1.88 -9.74 16.85
C ARG A 182 2.72 -10.14 15.65
N THR A 183 2.91 -11.44 15.45
CA THR A 183 3.56 -11.97 14.23
C THR A 183 2.78 -13.13 13.64
N ALA A 184 2.83 -13.27 12.32
CA ALA A 184 2.25 -14.36 11.56
C ALA A 184 2.93 -15.71 11.84
N THR A 185 4.17 -15.72 12.34
CA THR A 185 4.87 -16.93 12.77
C THR A 185 6.04 -16.59 13.71
N GLU A 186 6.33 -17.45 14.67
CA GLU A 186 7.48 -17.32 15.58
C GLU A 186 8.84 -17.31 14.83
N LEU A 187 8.87 -17.85 13.61
CA LEU A 187 10.05 -17.80 12.73
C LEU A 187 10.33 -16.40 12.16
N LEU A 188 9.37 -15.47 12.24
CA LEU A 188 9.48 -14.11 11.73
C LEU A 188 9.37 -13.12 12.90
N PRO A 189 10.48 -12.49 13.33
CA PRO A 189 10.48 -11.68 14.55
C PRO A 189 9.79 -10.33 14.34
N VAL A 190 9.02 -9.93 15.35
CA VAL A 190 8.54 -8.56 15.56
C VAL A 190 9.71 -7.57 15.62
N SER A 191 9.46 -6.28 15.48
CA SER A 191 10.48 -5.24 15.69
C SER A 191 9.87 -4.00 16.29
N ARG A 192 10.73 -3.22 16.98
CA ARG A 192 10.42 -1.90 17.49
C ARG A 192 11.49 -0.91 17.02
N ILE A 193 11.10 0.34 16.78
CA ILE A 193 12.02 1.48 16.58
C ILE A 193 11.72 2.47 17.71
N ASP A 194 12.75 2.89 18.43
CA ASP A 194 12.64 3.77 19.62
C ASP A 194 11.57 3.29 20.63
N GLY A 195 11.47 1.96 20.80
CA GLY A 195 10.50 1.29 21.68
C GLY A 195 9.08 1.15 21.11
N GLN A 196 8.77 1.80 19.99
CA GLN A 196 7.44 1.75 19.35
C GLN A 196 7.31 0.53 18.42
N PRO A 197 6.15 -0.15 18.37
CA PRO A 197 5.87 -1.20 17.38
C PRO A 197 6.09 -0.70 15.95
N VAL A 198 6.62 -1.56 15.08
CA VAL A 198 6.83 -1.24 13.67
C VAL A 198 6.46 -2.43 12.79
N ASP A 199 5.56 -2.18 11.85
CA ASP A 199 5.20 -3.09 10.77
C ASP A 199 6.44 -3.62 10.03
N ARG A 200 6.47 -4.93 9.78
CA ARG A 200 7.51 -5.52 8.94
C ARG A 200 6.93 -6.31 7.80
N ASN A 201 7.63 -6.19 6.67
CA ASN A 201 7.19 -6.66 5.37
C ASN A 201 8.24 -7.58 4.76
N ALA A 202 7.80 -8.72 4.23
CA ALA A 202 8.61 -9.61 3.41
C ALA A 202 8.26 -9.41 1.94
N PHE A 203 9.27 -9.32 1.07
CA PHE A 203 9.06 -9.37 -0.38
C PHE A 203 9.00 -10.83 -0.84
N ASN A 204 8.02 -11.14 -1.69
CA ASN A 204 7.82 -12.48 -2.23
C ASN A 204 8.81 -12.77 -3.38
N GLY A 205 10.08 -12.97 -3.04
CA GLY A 205 11.12 -13.31 -3.99
C GLY A 205 12.53 -12.95 -3.53
N SER A 206 13.50 -13.10 -4.43
CA SER A 206 14.89 -12.77 -4.16
C SER A 206 15.16 -11.26 -4.13
N ARG A 207 16.33 -10.86 -3.61
CA ARG A 207 16.80 -9.47 -3.64
C ARG A 207 16.87 -8.89 -5.06
N SER A 208 17.30 -9.68 -6.05
CA SER A 208 17.34 -9.26 -7.45
C SER A 208 15.94 -9.09 -8.06
N ALA A 209 14.97 -9.91 -7.64
CA ALA A 209 13.57 -9.77 -8.02
C ALA A 209 12.94 -8.51 -7.40
N LEU A 210 13.25 -8.17 -6.14
CA LEU A 210 12.86 -6.90 -5.52
C LEU A 210 13.44 -5.70 -6.28
N ASP A 211 14.74 -5.74 -6.60
CA ASP A 211 15.39 -4.64 -7.33
C ASP A 211 14.81 -4.48 -8.76
N ALA A 212 14.38 -5.57 -9.39
CA ALA A 212 13.67 -5.56 -10.68
C ALA A 212 12.23 -5.02 -10.55
N PHE A 213 11.49 -5.47 -9.53
CA PHE A 213 10.15 -4.97 -9.20
C PHE A 213 10.17 -3.46 -9.01
N MET A 214 11.09 -2.94 -8.20
CA MET A 214 11.24 -1.50 -7.97
C MET A 214 11.53 -0.74 -9.26
N ARG A 215 12.45 -1.21 -10.13
CA ARG A 215 12.70 -0.56 -11.44
C ARG A 215 11.44 -0.47 -12.33
N ALA A 216 10.59 -1.49 -12.31
CA ALA A 216 9.36 -1.49 -13.10
C ALA A 216 8.24 -0.60 -12.50
N HIS A 217 8.07 -0.61 -11.17
CA HIS A 217 6.87 -0.07 -10.51
C HIS A 217 7.02 1.34 -9.92
N VAL A 218 8.24 1.84 -9.68
CA VAL A 218 8.40 3.22 -9.16
C VAL A 218 7.98 4.28 -10.18
N TRP A 219 7.34 5.33 -9.69
CA TRP A 219 7.07 6.58 -10.40
C TRP A 219 8.27 7.54 -10.28
N ASP A 220 8.57 8.25 -11.36
CA ASP A 220 9.64 9.25 -11.48
C ASP A 220 9.20 10.66 -11.01
N CYS A 221 8.02 10.77 -10.39
CA CYS A 221 7.41 12.02 -9.91
C CYS A 221 7.10 13.03 -11.02
N VAL A 222 7.06 12.58 -12.28
CA VAL A 222 6.65 13.36 -13.45
C VAL A 222 5.26 12.90 -13.90
N TYR A 223 4.29 13.80 -13.89
CA TYR A 223 2.96 13.48 -14.42
C TYR A 223 3.03 13.12 -15.90
N ARG A 224 2.28 12.11 -16.30
CA ARG A 224 2.03 11.79 -17.71
C ARG A 224 0.81 12.58 -18.16
N ILE A 225 0.97 13.29 -19.27
CA ILE A 225 -0.16 13.80 -20.05
C ILE A 225 -0.55 12.66 -20.99
N ARG A 226 -1.85 12.33 -21.01
CA ARG A 226 -2.50 11.53 -22.05
C ARG A 226 -3.59 12.39 -22.66
#